data_AF-A0A9R0W5M0-F1
#
_entry.id   AF-A0A9R0W5M0-F1
#
_cell.length_a   1.000
_cell.length_b   1.000
_cell.length_c   1.000
_cell.angle_alpha   90.00
_cell.angle_beta   90.00
_cell.angle_gamma   90.00
#
_symmetry.space_group_name_H-M   'P 1'
#
loop_
_entity.id
_entity.type
_entity.pdbx_description
1 polymer ?
#
loop_
_entity_poly.entity_id
_entity_poly.type
_entity_poly.pdbx_seq_one_letter_code
_entity_poly.pdbx_strand_id
1 'polypeptide(L)'
;MTDGGQSSQLAALEKVLLDETADPVDLPFSLLSSITGNFSEAQEIGRGGFGVVYRGVLPSGRTVAVKQLFERYDILDKNFESEVTCLAGVKHKNTVRFLGYCSETQQVLMPYDGKCVLADVRHRLLCFEYMPKGCLADYLSDASCRLQWTTRYQIIKGICEGVHYLHQQRIIHMDLKPQNVLLDDNMVPRIADFGLSRRLSGSKSRAITDHKLGQGIYGTRILN
;
A
#
# COMPACT_ATOMS: atom_id res chain seq x y z
N MET A 1 19.18 -20.93 16.47
CA MET A 1 17.95 -21.72 16.27
C MET A 1 16.79 -20.83 15.79
N THR A 2 16.96 -20.07 14.70
CA THR A 2 16.01 -19.03 14.25
C THR A 2 15.48 -19.24 12.82
N ASP A 3 15.90 -20.30 12.13
CA ASP A 3 15.66 -20.46 10.69
C ASP A 3 14.25 -21.02 10.35
N GLY A 4 13.62 -21.74 11.27
CA GLY A 4 12.32 -22.37 11.04
C GLY A 4 11.12 -21.41 11.00
N GLY A 5 11.21 -20.26 11.70
CA GLY A 5 10.11 -19.29 11.81
C GLY A 5 10.00 -18.35 10.60
N GLN A 6 11.13 -17.90 10.06
CA GLN A 6 11.12 -17.05 8.85
C GLN A 6 10.69 -17.85 7.61
N SER A 7 11.08 -19.12 7.51
CA SER A 7 10.70 -20.00 6.40
C SER A 7 9.18 -20.19 6.30
N SER A 8 8.49 -20.35 7.45
CA SER A 8 7.03 -20.50 7.47
C SER A 8 6.29 -19.22 7.11
N GLN A 9 6.78 -18.06 7.55
CA GLN A 9 6.17 -16.75 7.23
C GLN A 9 6.40 -16.33 5.76
N LEU A 10 7.58 -16.64 5.20
CA LEU A 10 7.82 -16.49 3.76
C LEU A 10 6.86 -17.37 2.95
N ALA A 11 6.69 -18.65 3.35
CA ALA A 11 5.74 -19.55 2.70
C ALA A 11 4.29 -19.04 2.79
N ALA A 12 3.91 -18.41 3.90
CA ALA A 12 2.60 -17.78 4.05
C ALA A 12 2.43 -16.61 3.06
N LEU A 13 3.41 -15.71 2.94
CA LEU A 13 3.37 -14.62 1.96
C LEU A 13 3.31 -15.17 0.52
N GLU A 14 4.10 -16.19 0.20
CA GLU A 14 4.07 -16.81 -1.13
C GLU A 14 2.72 -17.45 -1.45
N LYS A 15 2.12 -18.12 -0.47
CA LYS A 15 0.78 -18.70 -0.60
C LYS A 15 -0.24 -17.61 -0.88
N VAL A 16 -0.26 -16.54 -0.07
CA VAL A 16 -1.18 -15.42 -0.29
C VAL A 16 -0.94 -14.80 -1.65
N LEU A 17 0.32 -14.63 -2.07
CA LEU A 17 0.62 -14.06 -3.38
C LEU A 17 0.10 -14.92 -4.55
N LEU A 18 0.08 -16.25 -4.42
CA LEU A 18 -0.40 -17.17 -5.47
C LEU A 18 -1.91 -17.41 -5.46
N ASP A 19 -2.53 -17.37 -4.28
CA ASP A 19 -3.95 -17.62 -4.09
C ASP A 19 -4.70 -16.29 -3.93
N GLU A 20 -5.39 -15.86 -4.99
CA GLU A 20 -6.18 -14.61 -4.98
C GLU A 20 -7.32 -14.59 -3.95
N THR A 21 -7.73 -15.77 -3.45
CA THR A 21 -8.80 -15.90 -2.45
C THR A 21 -8.28 -15.81 -1.02
N ALA A 22 -6.98 -16.03 -0.81
CA ALA A 22 -6.36 -16.05 0.51
C ALA A 22 -6.53 -14.71 1.25
N ASP A 23 -6.65 -14.79 2.57
CA ASP A 23 -6.71 -13.61 3.42
C ASP A 23 -5.30 -13.02 3.66
N PRO A 24 -5.20 -11.70 3.87
CA PRO A 24 -3.94 -11.06 4.21
C PRO A 24 -3.33 -11.64 5.49
N VAL A 25 -2.01 -11.75 5.55
CA VAL A 25 -1.28 -12.35 6.68
C VAL A 25 -0.51 -11.30 7.49
N ASP A 26 -0.25 -11.61 8.76
CA ASP A 26 0.73 -10.88 9.55
C ASP A 26 2.14 -11.27 9.12
N LEU A 27 2.98 -10.27 8.87
CA LEU A 27 4.30 -10.39 8.27
C LEU A 27 5.32 -9.77 9.22
N PRO A 28 6.39 -10.51 9.55
CA PRO A 28 7.39 -9.99 10.48
C PRO A 28 8.20 -8.87 9.80
N PHE A 29 8.63 -7.90 10.58
CA PHE A 29 9.48 -6.80 10.10
C PHE A 29 10.75 -7.33 9.43
N SER A 30 11.36 -8.37 10.02
CA SER A 30 12.60 -8.97 9.50
C SER A 30 12.44 -9.56 8.10
N LEU A 31 11.28 -10.16 7.77
CA LEU A 31 11.00 -10.66 6.41
C LEU A 31 10.90 -9.51 5.43
N LEU A 32 10.10 -8.48 5.77
CA LEU A 32 9.88 -7.32 4.91
C LEU A 32 11.18 -6.53 4.70
N SER A 33 12.01 -6.39 5.73
CA SER A 33 13.35 -5.81 5.65
C SER A 33 14.22 -6.61 4.69
N SER A 34 14.26 -7.94 4.83
CA SER A 34 15.09 -8.82 3.99
C SER A 34 14.72 -8.70 2.50
N ILE A 35 13.44 -8.84 2.15
CA ILE A 35 13.00 -8.83 0.74
C ILE A 35 13.12 -7.45 0.08
N THR A 36 13.20 -6.36 0.86
CA THR A 36 13.38 -4.99 0.36
C THR A 36 14.84 -4.53 0.38
N GLY A 37 15.80 -5.42 0.67
CA GLY A 37 17.21 -5.06 0.77
C GLY A 37 17.46 -4.07 1.93
N ASN A 38 16.82 -4.31 3.07
CA ASN A 38 16.81 -3.43 4.24
C ASN A 38 16.29 -2.02 3.93
N PHE A 39 15.20 -1.93 3.17
CA PHE A 39 14.59 -0.65 2.77
C PHE A 39 15.58 0.27 2.04
N SER A 40 16.44 -0.30 1.20
CA SER A 40 17.43 0.46 0.42
C SER A 40 16.76 1.42 -0.57
N GLU A 41 17.40 2.56 -0.82
CA GLU A 41 16.95 3.54 -1.83
C GLU A 41 16.83 2.92 -3.23
N ALA A 42 17.66 1.93 -3.55
CA ALA A 42 17.60 1.20 -4.81
C ALA A 42 16.29 0.39 -5.00
N GLN A 43 15.58 0.07 -3.92
CA GLN A 43 14.26 -0.57 -3.97
C GLN A 43 13.12 0.44 -3.80
N GLU A 44 13.38 1.73 -3.59
CA GLU A 44 12.31 2.72 -3.49
C GLU A 44 11.61 2.88 -4.85
N ILE A 45 10.29 2.64 -4.85
CA ILE A 45 9.42 2.77 -6.03
C ILE A 45 8.40 3.90 -5.89
N GLY A 46 8.33 4.54 -4.73
CA GLY A 46 7.49 5.70 -4.53
C GLY A 46 7.56 6.26 -3.12
N ARG A 47 7.24 7.54 -2.98
CA ARG A 47 7.21 8.26 -1.71
C ARG A 47 6.08 9.26 -1.71
N GLY A 48 5.31 9.31 -0.62
CA GLY A 48 4.18 10.21 -0.45
C GLY A 48 4.05 10.71 0.98
N GLY A 49 2.98 11.46 1.27
CA GLY A 49 2.76 12.04 2.60
C GLY A 49 2.57 11.01 3.72
N PHE A 50 2.21 9.77 3.38
CA PHE A 50 1.93 8.69 4.33
C PHE A 50 3.09 7.73 4.54
N GLY A 51 4.12 7.76 3.70
CA GLY A 51 5.21 6.80 3.79
C GLY A 51 6.03 6.63 2.50
N VAL A 52 6.87 5.61 2.52
CA VAL A 52 7.72 5.18 1.40
C VAL A 52 7.29 3.79 0.95
N VAL A 53 7.30 3.55 -0.35
CA VAL A 53 6.98 2.26 -0.95
C VAL A 53 8.25 1.68 -1.56
N TYR A 54 8.56 0.45 -1.16
CA TYR A 54 9.70 -0.30 -1.64
C TYR A 54 9.25 -1.52 -2.45
N ARG A 55 10.02 -1.87 -3.46
CA ARG A 55 9.91 -3.15 -4.15
C ARG A 55 10.53 -4.24 -3.29
N GLY A 56 9.74 -5.26 -2.97
CA GLY A 56 10.22 -6.49 -2.35
C GLY A 56 10.44 -7.57 -3.41
N VAL A 57 11.53 -8.31 -3.31
CA VAL A 57 11.82 -9.46 -4.18
C VAL A 57 11.93 -10.71 -3.31
N LEU A 58 11.02 -11.67 -3.54
CA LEU A 58 11.03 -12.96 -2.84
C LEU A 58 12.11 -13.87 -3.44
N PRO A 59 12.60 -14.89 -2.71
CA PRO A 59 13.56 -15.87 -3.25
C PRO A 59 13.08 -16.59 -4.52
N SER A 60 11.76 -16.73 -4.68
CA SER A 60 11.13 -17.27 -5.90
C SER A 60 11.21 -16.33 -7.12
N GLY A 61 11.75 -15.11 -6.96
CA GLY A 61 11.83 -14.08 -8.00
C GLY A 61 10.55 -13.24 -8.16
N ARG A 62 9.47 -13.60 -7.46
CA ARG A 62 8.23 -12.82 -7.44
C ARG A 62 8.43 -11.50 -6.69
N THR A 63 7.59 -10.52 -7.02
CA THR A 63 7.72 -9.17 -6.49
C THR A 63 6.48 -8.72 -5.75
N VAL A 64 6.69 -7.91 -4.72
CA VAL A 64 5.66 -7.27 -3.91
C VAL A 64 5.97 -5.79 -3.73
N ALA A 65 4.99 -5.00 -3.34
CA ALA A 65 5.16 -3.61 -2.93
C ALA A 65 4.97 -3.48 -1.42
N VAL A 66 5.99 -2.98 -0.71
CA VAL A 66 5.99 -2.82 0.74
C VAL A 66 5.94 -1.34 1.07
N LYS A 67 4.81 -0.86 1.59
CA LYS A 67 4.62 0.52 2.05
C LYS A 67 4.99 0.60 3.53
N GLN A 68 6.08 1.29 3.84
CA GLN A 68 6.49 1.66 5.19
C GLN A 68 5.85 3.01 5.55
N LEU A 69 5.02 3.04 6.58
CA LEU A 69 4.34 4.26 7.00
C LEU A 69 5.28 5.14 7.84
N PHE A 70 5.17 6.46 7.70
CA PHE A 70 5.96 7.37 8.54
C PHE A 70 5.48 7.37 9.99
N GLU A 71 6.40 7.30 10.94
CA GLU A 71 6.13 7.56 12.35
C GLU A 71 5.84 9.06 12.57
N ARG A 72 4.56 9.41 12.62
CA ARG A 72 4.03 10.75 12.92
C ARG A 72 2.84 10.65 13.87
N TYR A 73 3.11 10.75 15.17
CA TYR A 73 2.15 10.88 16.28
C TYR A 73 1.28 9.64 16.60
N ASP A 74 0.79 9.58 17.84
CA ASP A 74 -0.05 8.51 18.41
C ASP A 74 -1.41 8.31 17.71
N ILE A 75 -1.80 9.24 16.83
CA ILE A 75 -3.01 9.16 15.99
C ILE A 75 -2.86 8.04 14.93
N LEU A 76 -1.63 7.53 14.72
CA LEU A 76 -1.31 6.52 13.70
C LEU A 76 -1.84 5.12 13.96
N ASP A 77 -1.83 4.58 15.18
CA ASP A 77 -2.22 3.17 15.38
C ASP A 77 -3.70 2.95 15.02
N LYS A 78 -4.57 3.88 15.43
CA LYS A 78 -6.00 3.83 15.05
C LYS A 78 -6.18 3.97 13.54
N ASN A 79 -5.38 4.80 12.88
CA ASN A 79 -5.44 4.98 11.43
C ASN A 79 -4.92 3.74 10.70
N PHE A 80 -3.85 3.12 11.21
CA PHE A 80 -3.28 1.89 10.69
C PHE A 80 -4.24 0.71 10.83
N GLU A 81 -4.78 0.47 12.02
CA GLU A 81 -5.77 -0.58 12.26
C GLU A 81 -7.01 -0.40 11.37
N SER A 82 -7.47 0.85 11.21
CA SER A 82 -8.58 1.19 10.32
C SER A 82 -8.24 0.92 8.85
N GLU A 83 -7.02 1.27 8.41
CA GLU A 83 -6.55 1.02 7.04
C GLU A 83 -6.42 -0.48 6.77
N VAL A 84 -5.79 -1.25 7.68
CA VAL A 84 -5.70 -2.71 7.59
C VAL A 84 -7.08 -3.34 7.56
N THR A 85 -8.01 -2.93 8.43
CA THR A 85 -9.38 -3.45 8.46
C THR A 85 -10.15 -3.10 7.18
N CYS A 86 -9.92 -1.92 6.62
CA CYS A 86 -10.50 -1.51 5.34
C CYS A 86 -9.99 -2.40 4.20
N LEU A 87 -8.66 -2.51 4.09
CA LEU A 87 -7.97 -3.26 3.04
C LEU A 87 -8.26 -4.75 3.10
N ALA A 88 -8.34 -5.34 4.30
CA ALA A 88 -8.60 -6.77 4.46
C ALA A 88 -9.96 -7.21 3.86
N GLY A 89 -10.93 -6.30 3.79
CA GLY A 89 -12.22 -6.57 3.15
C GLY A 89 -12.36 -6.10 1.71
N VAL A 90 -11.28 -5.59 1.08
CA VAL A 90 -11.29 -5.16 -0.32
C VAL A 90 -10.69 -6.26 -1.18
N LYS A 91 -11.55 -6.95 -1.93
CA LYS A 91 -11.17 -8.02 -2.87
C LYS A 91 -11.90 -7.80 -4.20
N HIS A 92 -11.23 -7.15 -5.15
CA HIS A 92 -11.75 -6.91 -6.49
C HIS A 92 -10.62 -6.81 -7.52
N LYS A 93 -10.89 -7.27 -8.75
CA LYS A 93 -9.92 -7.27 -9.86
C LYS A 93 -9.37 -5.88 -10.24
N ASN A 94 -10.09 -4.81 -9.88
CA ASN A 94 -9.70 -3.42 -10.12
C ASN A 94 -9.29 -2.66 -8.86
N THR A 95 -8.88 -3.37 -7.81
CA THR A 95 -8.26 -2.82 -6.61
C THR A 95 -6.95 -3.53 -6.37
N VAL A 96 -5.91 -2.82 -5.95
CA VAL A 96 -4.63 -3.44 -5.64
C VAL A 96 -4.82 -4.40 -4.48
N ARG A 97 -4.36 -5.63 -4.66
CA ARG A 97 -4.52 -6.70 -3.69
C ARG A 97 -3.59 -6.49 -2.49
N PHE A 98 -4.22 -6.46 -1.33
CA PHE A 98 -3.53 -6.42 -0.05
C PHE A 98 -3.12 -7.83 0.38
N LEU A 99 -1.83 -8.04 0.62
CA LEU A 99 -1.25 -9.35 0.93
C LEU A 99 -1.01 -9.54 2.42
N GLY A 100 -0.82 -8.46 3.16
CA GLY A 100 -0.53 -8.54 4.58
C GLY A 100 0.00 -7.25 5.15
N TYR A 101 0.32 -7.28 6.43
CA TYR A 101 0.80 -6.12 7.17
C TYR A 101 1.87 -6.53 8.18
N CYS A 102 2.61 -5.54 8.68
CA CYS A 102 3.49 -5.69 9.83
C CYS A 102 3.07 -4.68 10.88
N SER A 103 2.89 -5.13 12.12
CA SER A 103 2.56 -4.30 13.28
C SER A 103 3.44 -4.67 14.48
N GLU A 104 4.75 -4.46 14.34
CA GLU A 104 5.71 -4.74 15.41
C GLU A 104 6.08 -3.47 16.19
N THR A 105 6.43 -3.64 17.47
CA THR A 105 7.03 -2.58 18.28
C THR A 105 8.29 -3.15 18.92
N GLN A 106 9.42 -2.48 18.72
CA GLN A 106 10.73 -2.92 19.19
C GLN A 106 11.35 -1.86 20.10
N GLN A 107 11.91 -2.30 21.23
CA GLN A 107 12.64 -1.42 22.12
C GLN A 107 14.10 -1.33 21.70
N VAL A 108 14.54 -0.13 21.37
CA VAL A 108 15.92 0.12 20.96
C VAL A 108 16.54 1.23 21.80
N LEU A 109 17.82 1.07 22.12
CA LEU A 109 18.58 2.11 22.79
C LEU A 109 18.91 3.21 21.77
N MET A 110 18.42 4.41 22.01
CA MET A 110 18.70 5.58 21.18
C MET A 110 19.39 6.68 21.99
N PRO A 111 20.36 7.40 21.40
CA PRO A 111 20.91 8.60 22.02
C PRO A 111 19.87 9.72 21.96
N TYR A 112 19.53 10.28 23.12
CA TYR A 112 18.69 11.47 23.26
C TYR A 112 19.30 12.38 24.32
N ASP A 113 19.62 13.62 23.94
CA ASP A 113 20.18 14.63 24.83
C ASP A 113 21.42 14.14 25.63
N GLY A 114 22.36 13.49 24.94
CA GLY A 114 23.59 12.96 25.53
C GLY A 114 23.41 11.72 26.42
N LYS A 115 22.21 11.14 26.51
CA LYS A 115 21.90 9.92 27.27
C LYS A 115 21.39 8.81 26.35
N CYS A 116 21.65 7.56 26.71
CA CYS A 116 20.99 6.42 26.08
C CYS A 116 19.63 6.20 26.74
N VAL A 117 18.56 6.30 25.96
CA VAL A 117 17.18 6.02 26.40
C VAL A 117 16.64 4.81 25.66
N LEU A 118 15.82 4.02 26.34
CA LEU A 118 15.06 2.95 25.69
C LEU A 118 13.86 3.59 24.99
N ALA A 119 13.82 3.53 23.66
CA ALA A 119 12.74 4.08 22.85
C ALA A 119 11.98 2.94 22.17
N ASP A 120 10.65 3.04 22.14
CA ASP A 120 9.80 2.17 21.35
C ASP A 120 9.82 2.66 19.89
N VAL A 121 10.30 1.82 18.98
CA VAL A 121 10.20 2.01 17.52
C VAL A 121 9.07 1.14 16.99
N ARG A 122 8.18 1.75 16.22
CA ARG A 122 6.96 1.11 15.72
C ARG A 122 7.08 0.83 14.24
N HIS A 123 7.15 -0.45 13.90
CA HIS A 123 7.13 -0.90 12.53
C HIS A 123 5.68 -1.08 12.09
N ARG A 124 5.21 -0.17 11.25
CA ARG A 124 3.88 -0.23 10.60
C ARG A 124 4.07 -0.28 9.10
N LEU A 125 3.87 -1.47 8.53
CA LEU A 125 4.05 -1.71 7.10
C LEU A 125 2.83 -2.39 6.50
N LEU A 126 2.58 -2.13 5.22
CA LEU A 126 1.55 -2.75 4.42
C LEU A 126 2.21 -3.41 3.20
N CYS A 127 1.81 -4.64 2.89
CA CYS A 127 2.33 -5.43 1.78
C CYS A 127 1.24 -5.64 0.73
N PHE A 128 1.57 -5.37 -0.52
CA PHE A 128 0.68 -5.45 -1.67
C PHE A 128 1.32 -6.24 -2.80
N GLU A 129 0.50 -6.69 -3.74
CA GLU A 129 1.01 -7.13 -5.04
C GLU A 129 1.75 -5.99 -5.76
N TYR A 130 2.80 -6.33 -6.50
CA TYR A 130 3.57 -5.35 -7.26
C TYR A 130 2.88 -5.03 -8.60
N MET A 131 2.92 -3.76 -8.99
CA MET A 131 2.31 -3.25 -10.23
C MET A 131 3.39 -2.80 -11.22
N PRO A 132 3.80 -3.68 -12.16
CA PRO A 132 4.99 -3.48 -12.98
C PRO A 132 4.88 -2.36 -14.02
N LYS A 133 3.67 -1.93 -14.38
CA LYS A 133 3.45 -0.83 -15.34
C LYS A 133 3.31 0.54 -14.66
N GLY A 134 3.53 0.64 -13.35
CA GLY A 134 3.50 1.91 -12.64
C GLY A 134 2.09 2.50 -12.58
N CYS A 135 1.99 3.83 -12.55
CA CYS A 135 0.73 4.53 -12.36
C CYS A 135 0.18 5.13 -13.66
N LEU A 136 -1.14 5.34 -13.72
CA LEU A 136 -1.80 5.90 -14.89
C LEU A 136 -1.32 7.33 -15.20
N ALA A 137 -0.85 8.09 -14.20
CA ALA A 137 -0.34 9.44 -14.41
C ALA A 137 0.82 9.48 -15.42
N ASP A 138 1.68 8.47 -15.42
CA ASP A 138 2.86 8.37 -16.29
C ASP A 138 2.46 8.27 -17.78
N TYR A 139 1.31 7.64 -18.05
CA TYR A 139 0.76 7.51 -19.40
C TYR A 139 -0.05 8.73 -19.85
N LEU A 140 -0.42 9.62 -18.93
CA LEU A 140 -1.14 10.84 -19.25
C LEU A 140 -0.21 12.02 -19.49
N SER A 141 0.96 12.03 -18.84
CA SER A 141 1.98 13.09 -18.98
C SER A 141 2.86 12.91 -20.22
N ASP A 142 3.11 11.67 -20.63
CA ASP A 142 3.99 11.37 -21.75
C ASP A 142 3.25 11.43 -23.10
N ALA A 143 3.55 12.48 -23.88
CA ALA A 143 2.99 12.69 -25.22
C ALA A 143 3.34 11.58 -26.23
N SER A 144 4.40 10.80 -25.96
CA SER A 144 4.82 9.65 -26.78
C SER A 144 4.06 8.37 -26.41
N CYS A 145 3.59 8.26 -25.18
CA CYS A 145 2.81 7.11 -24.68
C CYS A 145 1.32 7.23 -25.08
N ARG A 146 1.05 7.12 -26.39
CA ARG A 146 -0.34 7.13 -26.88
C ARG A 146 -1.00 5.78 -26.67
N LEU A 147 -1.63 5.61 -25.51
CA LEU A 147 -2.55 4.51 -25.28
C LEU A 147 -3.63 4.49 -26.37
N GLN A 148 -3.87 3.34 -26.98
CA GLN A 148 -4.96 3.14 -27.94
C GLN A 148 -6.31 3.37 -27.27
N TRP A 149 -7.31 3.83 -28.04
CA TRP A 149 -8.64 4.11 -27.49
C TRP A 149 -9.26 2.89 -26.79
N THR A 150 -9.07 1.70 -27.35
CA THR A 150 -9.51 0.43 -26.76
C THR A 150 -8.93 0.23 -25.35
N THR A 151 -7.62 0.42 -25.18
CA THR A 151 -6.95 0.33 -23.86
C THR A 151 -7.48 1.40 -22.91
N ARG A 152 -7.63 2.65 -23.37
CA ARG A 152 -8.19 3.74 -22.54
C ARG A 152 -9.59 3.41 -22.06
N TYR A 153 -10.43 2.87 -22.93
CA TYR A 153 -11.79 2.47 -22.58
C TYR A 153 -11.79 1.36 -21.52
N GLN A 154 -10.93 0.34 -21.66
CA GLN A 154 -10.80 -0.72 -20.64
C GLN A 154 -10.31 -0.16 -19.30
N ILE A 155 -9.38 0.80 -19.31
CA ILE A 155 -8.93 1.48 -18.10
C ILE A 155 -10.08 2.26 -17.44
N ILE A 156 -10.80 3.08 -18.19
CA ILE A 156 -11.96 3.84 -17.67
C ILE A 156 -13.01 2.89 -17.08
N LYS A 157 -13.34 1.83 -17.83
CA LYS A 157 -14.31 0.82 -17.40
C LYS A 157 -13.86 0.14 -16.10
N GLY A 158 -12.60 -0.31 -16.02
CA GLY A 158 -12.07 -0.96 -14.84
C GLY A 158 -12.02 -0.05 -13.61
N ILE A 159 -11.68 1.24 -13.79
CA ILE A 159 -11.75 2.23 -12.70
C ILE A 159 -13.21 2.35 -12.20
N CYS A 160 -14.18 2.49 -13.11
CA CYS A 160 -15.59 2.56 -12.75
C CYS A 160 -16.07 1.30 -12.02
N GLU A 161 -15.68 0.10 -12.48
CA GLU A 161 -16.00 -1.17 -11.82
C GLU A 161 -15.39 -1.23 -10.41
N GLY A 162 -14.13 -0.83 -10.24
CA GLY A 162 -13.46 -0.76 -8.95
C GLY A 162 -14.13 0.22 -7.98
N VAL A 163 -14.44 1.44 -8.43
CA VAL A 163 -15.14 2.44 -7.61
C VAL A 163 -16.55 1.97 -7.23
N HIS A 164 -17.27 1.38 -8.18
CA HIS A 164 -18.59 0.82 -7.92
C HIS A 164 -18.54 -0.26 -6.82
N TYR A 165 -17.59 -1.19 -6.92
CA TYR A 165 -17.35 -2.20 -5.90
C TYR A 165 -17.06 -1.57 -4.52
N LEU A 166 -16.15 -0.59 -4.45
CA LEU A 166 -15.83 0.09 -3.18
C LEU A 166 -17.08 0.72 -2.55
N HIS A 167 -17.91 1.38 -3.37
CA HIS A 167 -19.15 1.98 -2.89
C HIS A 167 -20.16 0.93 -2.40
N GLN A 168 -20.26 -0.24 -3.05
CA GLN A 168 -21.06 -1.37 -2.55
C GLN A 168 -20.56 -1.86 -1.18
N GLN A 169 -19.24 -1.86 -0.97
CA GLN A 169 -18.61 -2.15 0.32
C GLN A 169 -18.68 -0.97 1.32
N ARG A 170 -19.41 0.09 1.00
CA ARG A 170 -19.55 1.30 1.82
C ARG A 170 -18.21 2.00 2.09
N ILE A 171 -17.25 1.86 1.17
CA ILE A 171 -15.92 2.48 1.22
C ILE A 171 -15.90 3.67 0.28
N ILE A 172 -15.53 4.84 0.79
CA ILE A 172 -15.21 6.02 -0.02
C ILE A 172 -13.68 6.17 -0.04
N HIS A 173 -13.08 6.22 -1.23
CA HIS A 173 -11.62 6.27 -1.38
C HIS A 173 -10.99 7.61 -0.92
N MET A 174 -11.68 8.73 -1.15
CA MET A 174 -11.27 10.10 -0.79
C MET A 174 -10.02 10.68 -1.51
N ASP A 175 -9.28 9.89 -2.28
CA ASP A 175 -8.05 10.33 -2.97
C ASP A 175 -7.87 9.63 -4.32
N LEU A 176 -8.97 9.48 -5.08
CA LEU A 176 -8.90 8.87 -6.41
C LEU A 176 -8.31 9.87 -7.40
N LYS A 177 -7.11 9.56 -7.90
CA LYS A 177 -6.34 10.34 -8.88
C LYS A 177 -5.50 9.41 -9.75
N PRO A 178 -4.99 9.84 -10.92
CA PRO A 178 -4.20 8.98 -11.80
C PRO A 178 -2.98 8.32 -11.16
N GLN A 179 -2.35 8.98 -10.18
CA GLN A 179 -1.21 8.42 -9.42
C GLN A 179 -1.62 7.23 -8.53
N ASN A 180 -2.89 7.15 -8.15
CA ASN A 180 -3.46 6.09 -7.31
C ASN A 180 -4.22 5.04 -8.15
N VAL A 181 -4.06 5.06 -9.47
CA VAL A 181 -4.51 3.99 -10.36
C VAL A 181 -3.27 3.33 -10.93
N LEU A 182 -2.94 2.14 -10.43
CA LEU A 182 -1.80 1.36 -10.89
C LEU A 182 -2.20 0.41 -12.01
N LEU A 183 -1.22 -0.02 -12.80
CA LEU A 183 -1.42 -0.89 -13.94
C LEU A 183 -0.62 -2.18 -13.78
N ASP A 184 -1.29 -3.32 -13.99
CA ASP A 184 -0.62 -4.61 -14.06
C ASP A 184 -0.01 -4.87 -15.45
N ASP A 185 0.63 -6.03 -15.63
CA ASP A 185 1.29 -6.42 -16.88
C ASP A 185 0.36 -6.38 -18.10
N ASN A 186 -0.95 -6.55 -17.89
CA ASN A 186 -1.97 -6.57 -18.94
C ASN A 186 -2.66 -5.21 -19.12
N MET A 187 -2.13 -4.13 -18.52
CA MET A 187 -2.73 -2.79 -18.52
C MET A 187 -4.11 -2.73 -17.85
N VAL A 188 -4.42 -3.67 -16.96
CA VAL A 188 -5.67 -3.64 -16.18
C VAL A 188 -5.49 -2.66 -15.02
N PRO A 189 -6.43 -1.71 -14.82
CA PRO A 189 -6.32 -0.71 -13.76
C PRO A 189 -6.63 -1.31 -12.40
N ARG A 190 -5.84 -0.95 -11.40
CA ARG A 190 -6.03 -1.28 -10.00
C ARG A 190 -5.95 -0.04 -9.13
N ILE A 191 -7.04 0.26 -8.43
CA ILE A 191 -7.14 1.38 -7.51
C ILE A 191 -6.29 1.07 -6.27
N ALA A 192 -5.44 2.03 -5.88
CA ALA A 192 -4.44 1.90 -4.83
C ALA A 192 -4.51 3.07 -3.84
N ASP A 193 -3.76 2.96 -2.74
CA ASP A 193 -3.60 3.99 -1.69
C ASP A 193 -4.90 4.32 -0.93
N PHE A 194 -5.25 3.43 0.00
CA PHE A 194 -6.44 3.55 0.84
C PHE A 194 -6.21 4.35 2.13
N GLY A 195 -5.06 5.02 2.30
CA GLY A 195 -4.71 5.73 3.54
C GLY A 195 -5.68 6.85 3.94
N LEU A 196 -6.45 7.37 2.98
CA LEU A 196 -7.51 8.37 3.22
C LEU A 196 -8.93 7.79 3.15
N SER A 197 -9.06 6.48 2.89
CA SER A 197 -10.36 5.84 2.72
C SER A 197 -11.19 5.88 3.99
N ARG A 198 -12.51 5.80 3.83
CA ARG A 198 -13.47 5.79 4.93
C ARG A 198 -14.53 4.72 4.69
N ARG A 199 -14.71 3.82 5.66
CA ARG A 199 -15.90 2.95 5.73
C ARG A 199 -17.04 3.70 6.40
N LEU A 200 -18.20 3.74 5.75
CA LEU A 200 -19.41 4.31 6.33
C LEU A 200 -20.12 3.26 7.19
N SER A 201 -20.22 3.49 8.50
CA SER A 201 -21.00 2.64 9.41
C SER A 201 -22.48 3.09 9.50
N GLY A 202 -23.40 2.11 9.51
CA GLY A 202 -24.85 2.32 9.68
C GLY A 202 -25.56 3.03 8.52
N SER A 203 -26.75 3.59 8.78
CA SER A 203 -27.60 4.37 7.84
C SER A 203 -27.04 5.76 7.50
N LYS A 204 -25.80 6.06 7.88
CA LYS A 204 -25.18 7.35 7.62
C LYS A 204 -24.81 7.46 6.13
N SER A 205 -25.38 8.44 5.45
CA SER A 205 -25.05 8.83 4.07
C SER A 205 -23.95 9.90 4.01
N ARG A 206 -23.42 10.32 5.18
CA ARG A 206 -22.47 11.45 5.33
C ARG A 206 -21.37 11.06 6.32
N ALA A 207 -20.12 11.28 5.94
CA ALA A 207 -18.98 11.31 6.84
C ALA A 207 -18.50 12.77 6.96
N ILE A 208 -18.37 13.29 8.18
CA ILE A 208 -17.82 14.62 8.43
C ILE A 208 -16.30 14.48 8.47
N THR A 209 -15.60 15.28 7.68
CA THR A 209 -14.13 15.29 7.62
C THR A 209 -13.60 16.43 8.50
N ASP A 210 -13.02 16.11 9.65
CA ASP A 210 -12.40 17.14 10.53
C ASP A 210 -11.03 17.61 10.04
N HIS A 211 -10.43 16.90 9.07
CA HIS A 211 -9.17 17.30 8.47
C HIS A 211 -9.38 17.81 7.04
N LYS A 212 -9.28 19.14 6.88
CA LYS A 212 -8.95 19.76 5.59
C LYS A 212 -7.48 19.48 5.25
N LEU A 213 -7.15 18.27 4.84
CA LEU A 213 -5.82 17.96 4.26
C LEU A 213 -5.75 18.25 2.75
N GLY A 214 -6.78 18.90 2.19
CA GLY A 214 -6.90 19.24 0.77
C GLY A 214 -6.06 20.44 0.30
N GLN A 215 -5.17 20.99 1.12
CA GLN A 215 -4.23 22.03 0.68
C GLN A 215 -2.85 21.72 1.26
N GLY A 216 -2.00 21.06 0.47
CA GLY A 216 -0.54 21.09 0.70
C GLY A 216 0.23 19.77 0.80
N ILE A 217 -0.35 18.60 0.50
CA ILE A 217 0.48 17.40 0.30
C ILE A 217 0.80 17.30 -1.18
N TYR A 218 1.98 17.84 -1.54
CA TYR A 218 2.52 17.82 -2.89
C TYR A 218 2.36 16.42 -3.50
N GLY A 219 1.81 16.40 -4.72
CA GLY A 219 1.70 15.21 -5.53
C GLY A 219 3.04 14.49 -5.67
N THR A 220 2.94 13.18 -5.85
CA THR A 220 4.03 12.25 -6.17
C THR A 220 4.98 12.89 -7.18
N ARG A 221 6.14 13.32 -6.71
CA ARG A 221 7.25 13.75 -7.57
C ARG A 221 8.04 12.48 -7.88
N ILE A 222 7.78 11.90 -9.04
CA ILE A 222 8.72 10.96 -9.65
C ILE A 222 9.86 11.84 -10.17
N LEU A 223 11.05 11.70 -9.60
CA LEU A 223 12.24 12.39 -10.11
C LEU A 223 12.74 11.64 -11.35
N ASN A 224 13.12 12.45 -12.35
CA ASN A 224 13.68 12.18 -13.68
C ASN A 224 14.40 10.84 -13.89
#